data_AF-A0A972GUV6-F1
#
_entry.id   AF-A0A972GUV6-F1
#
_cell.length_a   1.000
_cell.length_b   1.000
_cell.length_c   1.000
_cell.angle_alpha   90.00
_cell.angle_beta   90.00
_cell.angle_gamma   90.00
#
_symmetry.space_group_name_H-M   'P 1'
#
loop_
_entity.id
_entity.type
_entity.pdbx_description
1 polymer ?
#
loop_
_entity_poly.entity_id
_entity_poly.type
_entity_poly.pdbx_seq_one_letter_code
_entity_poly.pdbx_strand_id
1 'polypeptide(L)'
;MNTNTAKEEIKEQLGELDTLFVSFYEWLAGQYDPASGGFYYAHSSYDMDNFIPDIESSAQAVNIIERSGLLHELPERVREGLIAFFQKKQDPDSGYFYDKDDNMRKDEVMVGRALGYSTRSLQKLGGQPLYTLPHIKQEPPVFMQSADAYVDWLKSVDLRNSWRGCDLMCAPNHHVAALNEQDRRSYVEAAAAYFASIQDQETGLWGGGNLYIRISGTFKLNMFYKRFGVPVPHLDRIYRTIQLCLRTEEAIDMCWIRNPLDLLEAFREELKVPADEYAEIMRISVANMKKLLRSDGGFSRELKHSPPAPNVAQVKEGEFYPYMPAAVPIGLGRVEGDMNAGTQAIWIRQIGYELGGFDHLPLEYARKFRSAIEARLV
;
A
#
# COMPACT_ATOMS: atom_id res chain seq x y z
N MET A 1 32.24 9.39 -7.65
CA MET A 1 31.57 10.10 -8.76
C MET A 1 31.44 11.57 -8.40
N ASN A 2 31.46 12.53 -9.34
CA ASN A 2 31.20 13.94 -9.00
C ASN A 2 29.70 14.08 -8.65
N THR A 3 29.34 14.78 -7.57
CA THR A 3 27.95 14.98 -7.12
C THR A 3 27.05 15.54 -8.23
N ASN A 4 27.58 16.39 -9.11
CA ASN A 4 26.84 16.90 -10.26
C ASN A 4 26.48 15.80 -11.27
N THR A 5 27.37 14.83 -11.48
CA THR A 5 27.11 13.69 -12.37
C THR A 5 26.02 12.79 -11.82
N ALA A 6 26.05 12.47 -10.52
CA ALA A 6 25.02 11.64 -9.89
C ALA A 6 23.63 12.31 -9.94
N LYS A 7 23.57 13.64 -9.76
CA LYS A 7 22.32 14.39 -9.83
C LYS A 7 21.70 14.39 -11.24
N GLU A 8 22.51 14.53 -12.28
CA GLU A 8 22.05 14.40 -13.66
C GLU A 8 21.56 12.97 -13.96
N GLU A 9 22.25 11.95 -13.47
CA GLU A 9 21.84 10.55 -13.63
C GLU A 9 20.49 10.27 -12.95
N ILE A 10 20.27 10.75 -11.72
CA ILE A 10 18.97 10.63 -11.04
C ILE A 10 17.88 11.30 -11.88
N LYS A 11 18.14 12.50 -12.42
CA LYS A 11 17.16 13.22 -13.23
C LYS A 11 16.81 12.48 -14.52
N GLU A 12 17.79 11.87 -15.18
CA GLU A 12 17.58 11.03 -16.36
C GLU A 12 16.69 9.81 -16.02
N GLN A 13 16.97 9.13 -14.91
CA GLN A 13 16.20 7.97 -14.46
C GLN A 13 14.76 8.35 -14.08
N LEU A 14 14.54 9.51 -13.46
CA LEU A 14 13.20 10.03 -13.17
C LEU A 14 12.44 10.39 -14.46
N GLY A 15 13.13 10.98 -15.44
CA GLY A 15 12.56 11.21 -16.76
C GLY A 15 12.16 9.91 -17.45
N GLU A 16 12.99 8.87 -17.33
CA GLU A 16 12.68 7.54 -17.85
C GLU A 16 11.47 6.90 -17.13
N LEU A 17 11.39 7.04 -15.81
CA LEU A 17 10.25 6.59 -15.01
C LEU A 17 8.94 7.23 -15.49
N ASP A 18 8.95 8.53 -15.79
CA ASP A 18 7.78 9.25 -16.28
C ASP A 18 7.26 8.70 -17.62
N THR A 19 8.14 8.17 -18.48
CA THR A 19 7.73 7.56 -19.76
C THR A 19 6.91 6.29 -19.59
N LEU A 20 6.96 5.63 -18.43
CA LEU A 20 6.20 4.41 -18.18
C LEU A 20 4.69 4.67 -18.02
N PHE A 21 4.27 5.94 -17.88
CA PHE A 21 2.88 6.32 -17.59
C PHE A 21 2.10 6.85 -18.82
N VAL A 22 2.67 6.75 -20.03
CA VAL A 22 2.08 7.32 -21.27
C VAL A 22 0.61 6.91 -21.50
N SER A 23 0.28 5.64 -21.24
CA SER A 23 -1.07 5.07 -21.41
C SER A 23 -1.77 4.77 -20.09
N PHE A 24 -1.14 5.08 -18.96
CA PHE A 24 -1.63 4.69 -17.63
C PHE A 24 -2.95 5.36 -17.25
N TYR A 25 -3.13 6.63 -17.61
CA TYR A 25 -4.34 7.38 -17.27
C TYR A 25 -5.56 6.99 -18.12
N GLU A 26 -5.34 6.55 -19.36
CA GLU A 26 -6.37 5.97 -20.21
C GLU A 26 -6.79 4.60 -19.65
N TRP A 27 -5.81 3.77 -19.25
CA TRP A 27 -6.05 2.50 -18.57
C TRP A 27 -6.85 2.69 -17.26
N LEU A 28 -6.48 3.65 -16.42
CA LEU A 28 -7.15 3.97 -15.16
C LEU A 28 -8.62 4.36 -15.39
N ALA A 29 -8.87 5.26 -16.34
CA ALA A 29 -10.23 5.65 -16.70
C ALA A 29 -11.03 4.46 -17.24
N GLY A 30 -10.36 3.55 -17.96
CA GLY A 30 -10.93 2.30 -18.44
C GLY A 30 -11.49 1.41 -17.32
N GLN A 31 -10.92 1.46 -16.11
CA GLN A 31 -11.37 0.67 -14.95
C GLN A 31 -12.62 1.24 -14.26
N TYR A 32 -13.08 2.44 -14.62
CA TYR A 32 -14.25 3.07 -14.01
C TYR A 32 -15.55 2.39 -14.48
N ASP A 33 -16.43 2.10 -13.52
CA ASP A 33 -17.78 1.61 -13.76
C ASP A 33 -18.82 2.70 -13.46
N PRO A 34 -19.48 3.29 -14.48
CA PRO A 34 -20.47 4.34 -14.28
C PRO A 34 -21.74 3.86 -13.55
N ALA A 35 -22.03 2.55 -13.56
CA ALA A 35 -23.24 2.01 -12.94
C ALA A 35 -23.13 1.96 -11.42
N SER A 36 -22.02 1.46 -10.88
CA SER A 36 -21.76 1.44 -9.44
C SER A 36 -21.12 2.72 -8.91
N GLY A 37 -20.37 3.44 -9.76
CA GLY A 37 -19.53 4.57 -9.38
C GLY A 37 -18.14 4.20 -8.84
N GLY A 38 -17.79 2.90 -8.82
CA GLY A 38 -16.49 2.41 -8.36
C GLY A 38 -15.50 2.11 -9.49
N PHE A 39 -14.32 1.60 -9.13
CA PHE A 39 -13.31 1.13 -10.07
C PHE A 39 -13.03 -0.37 -9.89
N TYR A 40 -12.91 -1.07 -11.01
CA TYR A 40 -12.46 -2.46 -11.04
C TYR A 40 -10.97 -2.59 -10.73
N TYR A 41 -10.57 -3.76 -10.23
CA TYR A 41 -9.18 -4.09 -9.93
C TYR A 41 -8.32 -4.20 -11.19
N ALA A 42 -8.81 -4.93 -12.20
CA ALA A 42 -8.14 -5.19 -13.46
C ALA A 42 -9.16 -5.39 -14.59
N HIS A 43 -8.71 -5.48 -15.84
CA HIS A 43 -9.61 -5.69 -16.98
C HIS A 43 -10.36 -7.03 -16.92
N SER A 44 -9.74 -8.07 -16.36
CA SER A 44 -10.42 -9.35 -16.19
C SER A 44 -11.50 -9.36 -15.12
N SER A 45 -11.55 -8.35 -14.24
CA SER A 45 -12.61 -8.22 -13.23
C SER A 45 -13.99 -8.02 -13.86
N TYR A 46 -14.06 -7.50 -15.08
CA TYR A 46 -15.31 -7.34 -15.85
C TYR A 46 -15.91 -8.69 -16.27
N ASP A 47 -15.07 -9.72 -16.43
CA ASP A 47 -15.47 -11.06 -16.85
C ASP A 47 -15.87 -11.95 -15.67
N MET A 48 -15.77 -11.45 -14.43
CA MET A 48 -16.11 -12.22 -13.23
C MET A 48 -17.62 -12.22 -13.00
N ASP A 49 -18.19 -13.42 -12.86
CA ASP A 49 -19.63 -13.61 -12.64
C ASP A 49 -20.13 -12.84 -11.41
N ASN A 50 -21.11 -11.94 -11.62
CA ASN A 50 -21.75 -11.14 -10.59
C ASN A 50 -20.78 -10.30 -9.74
N PHE A 51 -19.59 -10.01 -10.26
CA PHE A 51 -18.63 -9.12 -9.60
C PHE A 51 -18.98 -7.65 -9.89
N ILE A 52 -18.73 -6.80 -8.89
CA ILE A 52 -18.84 -5.35 -9.00
C ILE A 52 -17.58 -4.74 -8.42
N PRO A 53 -17.26 -3.47 -8.72
CA PRO A 53 -16.13 -2.79 -8.11
C PRO A 53 -16.09 -2.93 -6.59
N ASP A 54 -14.86 -3.13 -6.08
CA ASP A 54 -14.57 -3.35 -4.68
C ASP A 54 -14.00 -2.08 -4.00
N ILE A 55 -13.97 -2.10 -2.67
CA ILE A 55 -13.51 -0.95 -1.86
C ILE A 55 -12.02 -0.68 -2.07
N GLU A 56 -11.19 -1.72 -2.11
CA GLU A 56 -9.73 -1.59 -2.20
C GLU A 56 -9.34 -0.97 -3.54
N SER A 57 -9.85 -1.49 -4.66
CA SER A 57 -9.57 -0.94 -5.99
C SER A 57 -10.08 0.49 -6.15
N SER A 58 -11.31 0.77 -5.70
CA SER A 58 -11.87 2.13 -5.79
C SER A 58 -11.08 3.15 -4.97
N ALA A 59 -10.63 2.78 -3.76
CA ALA A 59 -9.82 3.68 -2.93
C ALA A 59 -8.41 3.88 -3.49
N GLN A 60 -7.83 2.85 -4.10
CA GLN A 60 -6.54 2.94 -4.78
C GLN A 60 -6.62 3.84 -6.02
N ALA A 61 -7.72 3.79 -6.77
CA ALA A 61 -8.00 4.74 -7.85
C ALA A 61 -8.06 6.18 -7.33
N VAL A 62 -8.78 6.44 -6.24
CA VAL A 62 -8.83 7.77 -5.59
C VAL A 62 -7.43 8.24 -5.17
N ASN A 63 -6.58 7.35 -4.64
CA ASN A 63 -5.19 7.69 -4.30
C ASN A 63 -4.36 8.04 -5.55
N ILE A 64 -4.54 7.33 -6.66
CA ILE A 64 -3.86 7.65 -7.93
C ILE A 64 -4.29 9.04 -8.43
N ILE A 65 -5.60 9.31 -8.42
CA ILE A 65 -6.18 10.58 -8.86
C ILE A 65 -5.64 11.74 -8.00
N GLU A 66 -5.65 11.59 -6.67
CA GLU A 66 -5.12 12.59 -5.74
C GLU A 66 -3.63 12.86 -5.96
N ARG A 67 -2.80 11.80 -5.99
CA ARG A 67 -1.34 11.93 -6.16
C ARG A 67 -0.95 12.48 -7.53
N SER A 68 -1.84 12.35 -8.51
CA SER A 68 -1.68 12.94 -9.84
C SER A 68 -2.18 14.38 -9.93
N GLY A 69 -2.71 14.96 -8.84
CA GLY A 69 -3.27 16.31 -8.81
C GLY A 69 -4.67 16.43 -9.44
N LEU A 70 -5.32 15.32 -9.81
CA LEU A 70 -6.54 15.31 -10.63
C LEU A 70 -7.84 15.38 -9.82
N LEU A 71 -7.76 15.41 -8.49
CA LEU A 71 -8.94 15.31 -7.62
C LEU A 71 -9.95 16.45 -7.84
N HIS A 72 -9.47 17.65 -8.14
CA HIS A 72 -10.29 18.83 -8.43
C HIS A 72 -10.80 18.88 -9.89
N GLU A 73 -10.20 18.07 -10.77
CA GLU A 73 -10.58 17.96 -12.19
C GLU A 73 -11.60 16.84 -12.45
N LEU A 74 -11.96 16.05 -11.43
CA LEU A 74 -12.96 15.01 -11.55
C LEU A 74 -14.31 15.60 -11.99
N PRO A 75 -14.96 15.04 -13.02
CA PRO A 75 -16.33 15.39 -13.36
C PRO A 75 -17.26 15.15 -12.16
N GLU A 76 -18.21 16.07 -11.92
CA GLU A 76 -19.04 16.03 -10.70
C GLU A 76 -19.81 14.71 -10.58
N ARG A 77 -20.36 14.20 -11.68
CA ARG A 77 -21.05 12.90 -11.72
C ARG A 77 -20.15 11.74 -11.27
N VAL A 78 -18.85 11.79 -11.57
CA VAL A 78 -17.88 10.76 -11.12
C VAL A 78 -17.61 10.92 -9.62
N ARG A 79 -17.42 12.15 -9.14
CA ARG A 79 -17.22 12.46 -7.72
C ARG A 79 -18.40 11.98 -6.88
N GLU A 80 -19.61 12.36 -7.24
CA GLU A 80 -20.85 11.95 -6.58
C GLU A 80 -21.03 10.42 -6.64
N GLY A 81 -20.72 9.80 -7.78
CA GLY A 81 -20.75 8.35 -7.94
C GLY A 81 -19.81 7.62 -6.98
N LEU A 82 -18.58 8.10 -6.83
CA LEU A 82 -17.61 7.54 -5.88
C LEU A 82 -18.04 7.73 -4.42
N ILE A 83 -18.59 8.90 -4.06
CA ILE A 83 -19.13 9.16 -2.71
C ILE A 83 -20.24 8.15 -2.42
N ALA A 84 -21.22 8.04 -3.33
CA ALA A 84 -22.33 7.10 -3.20
C ALA A 84 -21.86 5.65 -3.14
N PHE A 85 -20.82 5.29 -3.91
CA PHE A 85 -20.22 3.96 -3.89
C PHE A 85 -19.71 3.60 -2.49
N PHE A 86 -18.83 4.41 -1.89
CA PHE A 86 -18.30 4.11 -0.55
C PHE A 86 -19.38 4.14 0.52
N GLN A 87 -20.33 5.07 0.43
CA GLN A 87 -21.46 5.16 1.35
C GLN A 87 -22.34 3.89 1.33
N LYS A 88 -22.64 3.35 0.14
CA LYS A 88 -23.43 2.11 -0.01
C LYS A 88 -22.73 0.87 0.54
N LYS A 89 -21.40 0.89 0.65
CA LYS A 89 -20.62 -0.20 1.25
C LYS A 89 -20.64 -0.17 2.77
N GLN A 90 -21.17 0.89 3.39
CA GLN A 90 -21.25 1.02 4.84
C GLN A 90 -22.45 0.23 5.39
N ASP A 91 -22.15 -0.65 6.34
CA ASP A 91 -23.13 -1.46 7.06
C ASP A 91 -23.83 -0.61 8.14
N PRO A 92 -25.17 -0.53 8.15
CA PRO A 92 -25.92 0.34 9.06
C PRO A 92 -25.79 -0.05 10.53
N ASP A 93 -25.64 -1.36 10.81
CA ASP A 93 -25.65 -1.88 12.17
C ASP A 93 -24.28 -1.73 12.83
N SER A 94 -23.23 -2.17 12.13
CA SER A 94 -21.86 -2.18 12.64
C SER A 94 -21.08 -0.90 12.35
N GLY A 95 -21.49 -0.13 11.32
CA GLY A 95 -20.78 1.08 10.87
C GLY A 95 -19.49 0.81 10.08
N TYR A 96 -19.08 -0.46 9.93
CA TYR A 96 -17.95 -0.88 9.09
C TYR A 96 -18.32 -0.85 7.60
N PHE A 97 -17.31 -1.02 6.74
CA PHE A 97 -17.46 -1.06 5.29
C PHE A 97 -17.11 -2.46 4.78
N TYR A 98 -17.96 -3.02 3.92
CA TYR A 98 -17.78 -4.37 3.38
C TYR A 98 -18.05 -4.46 1.89
N ASP A 99 -17.25 -5.28 1.22
CA ASP A 99 -17.60 -5.88 -0.06
C ASP A 99 -18.50 -7.10 0.14
N LYS A 100 -19.03 -7.63 -0.96
CA LYS A 100 -20.05 -8.68 -0.94
C LYS A 100 -19.53 -10.05 -0.46
N ASP A 101 -18.23 -10.30 -0.56
CA ASP A 101 -17.64 -11.59 -0.19
C ASP A 101 -17.58 -11.76 1.35
N ASP A 102 -18.23 -12.81 1.85
CA ASP A 102 -18.33 -13.10 3.28
C ASP A 102 -16.98 -13.37 3.95
N ASN A 103 -15.94 -13.74 3.19
CA ASN A 103 -14.61 -13.97 3.76
C ASN A 103 -13.95 -12.67 4.22
N MET A 104 -14.32 -11.52 3.65
CA MET A 104 -13.82 -10.22 4.09
C MET A 104 -14.14 -9.97 5.57
N ARG A 105 -15.35 -10.34 6.01
CA ARG A 105 -15.79 -10.17 7.41
C ARG A 105 -15.00 -11.01 8.41
N LYS A 106 -14.27 -12.02 7.94
CA LYS A 106 -13.52 -12.98 8.76
C LYS A 106 -12.03 -12.62 8.90
N ASP A 107 -11.56 -11.57 8.21
CA ASP A 107 -10.17 -11.10 8.29
C ASP A 107 -10.13 -9.65 8.81
N GLU A 108 -9.73 -9.48 10.06
CA GLU A 108 -9.61 -8.16 10.71
C GLU A 108 -8.70 -7.20 9.93
N VAL A 109 -7.69 -7.72 9.22
CA VAL A 109 -6.81 -6.89 8.38
C VAL A 109 -7.58 -6.27 7.22
N MET A 110 -8.45 -7.04 6.55
CA MET A 110 -9.29 -6.52 5.47
C MET A 110 -10.33 -5.54 5.99
N VAL A 111 -10.99 -5.88 7.11
CA VAL A 111 -12.01 -5.00 7.72
C VAL A 111 -11.41 -3.66 8.12
N GLY A 112 -10.27 -3.67 8.82
CA GLY A 112 -9.56 -2.45 9.21
C GLY A 112 -9.08 -1.64 8.01
N ARG A 113 -8.59 -2.31 6.96
CA ARG A 113 -8.16 -1.66 5.72
C ARG A 113 -9.32 -0.99 4.99
N ALA A 114 -10.44 -1.67 4.84
CA ALA A 114 -11.63 -1.13 4.18
C ALA A 114 -12.22 0.06 4.93
N LEU A 115 -12.27 0.00 6.27
CA LEU A 115 -12.64 1.15 7.09
C LEU A 115 -11.75 2.36 6.78
N GLY A 116 -10.43 2.16 6.79
CA GLY A 116 -9.47 3.22 6.48
C GLY A 116 -9.58 3.75 5.04
N TYR A 117 -9.77 2.86 4.06
CA TYR A 117 -9.91 3.23 2.65
C TYR A 117 -11.18 4.03 2.38
N SER A 118 -12.32 3.56 2.86
CA SER A 118 -13.60 4.24 2.63
C SER A 118 -13.65 5.60 3.31
N THR A 119 -13.25 5.68 4.59
CA THR A 119 -13.29 6.95 5.34
C THR A 119 -12.36 8.01 4.75
N ARG A 120 -11.12 7.65 4.39
CA ARG A 120 -10.19 8.59 3.75
C ARG A 120 -10.64 8.98 2.34
N SER A 121 -11.19 8.05 1.56
CA SER A 121 -11.68 8.35 0.21
C SER A 121 -12.87 9.30 0.25
N LEU A 122 -13.83 9.06 1.16
CA LEU A 122 -14.95 9.99 1.40
C LEU A 122 -14.45 11.38 1.77
N GLN A 123 -13.50 11.49 2.71
CA GLN A 123 -12.92 12.76 3.10
C GLN A 123 -12.28 13.50 1.92
N LYS A 124 -11.46 12.82 1.11
CA LYS A 124 -10.82 13.41 -0.09
C LYS A 124 -11.84 13.91 -1.10
N LEU A 125 -12.92 13.17 -1.28
CA LEU A 125 -13.97 13.50 -2.24
C LEU A 125 -14.94 14.58 -1.74
N GLY A 126 -14.87 14.97 -0.46
CA GLY A 126 -15.80 15.89 0.19
C GLY A 126 -17.07 15.23 0.74
N GLY A 127 -17.12 13.90 0.75
CA GLY A 127 -18.21 13.11 1.34
C GLY A 127 -18.02 12.81 2.83
N GLN A 128 -19.02 12.17 3.44
CA GLN A 128 -19.00 11.70 4.81
C GLN A 128 -19.62 10.30 4.90
N PRO A 129 -19.25 9.48 5.92
CA PRO A 129 -19.95 8.22 6.20
C PRO A 129 -21.46 8.45 6.43
N LEU A 130 -22.30 7.49 6.02
CA LEU A 130 -23.75 7.52 6.27
C LEU A 130 -24.11 7.18 7.72
N TYR A 131 -23.36 6.26 8.32
CA TYR A 131 -23.61 5.72 9.65
C TYR A 131 -22.43 6.01 10.59
N THR A 132 -22.67 5.93 11.89
CA THR A 132 -21.64 6.11 12.92
C THR A 132 -20.52 5.07 12.76
N LEU A 133 -19.27 5.52 12.81
CA LEU A 133 -18.10 4.65 12.68
C LEU A 133 -17.90 3.74 13.91
N PRO A 134 -17.29 2.55 13.74
CA PRO A 134 -17.29 1.48 14.76
C PRO A 134 -16.48 1.78 16.02
N HIS A 135 -15.45 2.63 15.93
CA HIS A 135 -14.60 3.01 17.07
C HIS A 135 -15.36 3.74 18.21
N ILE A 136 -16.62 4.10 17.97
CA ILE A 136 -17.49 4.74 18.96
C ILE A 136 -18.30 3.71 19.76
N LYS A 137 -18.43 2.45 19.27
CA LYS A 137 -19.42 1.48 19.79
C LYS A 137 -18.86 0.16 20.34
N GLN A 138 -17.58 -0.16 20.14
CA GLN A 138 -17.08 -1.52 20.39
C GLN A 138 -16.27 -1.66 21.68
N GLU A 139 -16.51 -2.78 22.38
CA GLU A 139 -15.61 -3.25 23.43
C GLU A 139 -14.24 -3.62 22.84
N PRO A 140 -13.13 -3.30 23.53
CA PRO A 140 -11.81 -3.65 23.06
C PRO A 140 -11.62 -5.19 23.04
N PRO A 141 -10.84 -5.72 22.08
CA PRO A 141 -10.50 -7.15 22.04
C PRO A 141 -9.85 -7.64 23.33
N VAL A 142 -9.90 -8.95 23.60
CA VAL A 142 -9.32 -9.56 24.82
C VAL A 142 -7.83 -9.24 24.99
N PHE A 143 -7.06 -9.21 23.90
CA PHE A 143 -5.64 -8.85 23.95
C PHE A 143 -5.39 -7.38 24.29
N MET A 144 -6.40 -6.51 24.29
CA MET A 144 -6.32 -5.10 24.66
C MET A 144 -6.76 -4.85 26.12
N GLN A 145 -6.85 -5.88 26.96
CA GLN A 145 -7.22 -5.74 28.38
C GLN A 145 -6.09 -5.16 29.25
N SER A 146 -4.83 -5.43 28.90
CA SER A 146 -3.65 -4.86 29.55
C SER A 146 -2.46 -4.80 28.57
N ALA A 147 -1.44 -4.00 28.88
CA ALA A 147 -0.23 -3.95 28.07
C ALA A 147 0.48 -5.32 28.02
N ASP A 148 0.43 -6.09 29.10
CA ASP A 148 0.98 -7.45 29.15
C ASP A 148 0.21 -8.41 28.24
N ALA A 149 -1.13 -8.38 28.29
CA ALA A 149 -1.97 -9.20 27.41
C ALA A 149 -1.74 -8.86 25.93
N TYR A 150 -1.51 -7.58 25.63
CA TYR A 150 -1.19 -7.12 24.29
C TYR A 150 0.18 -7.65 23.82
N VAL A 151 1.20 -7.57 24.68
CA VAL A 151 2.52 -8.12 24.37
C VAL A 151 2.49 -9.64 24.23
N ASP A 152 1.72 -10.35 25.04
CA ASP A 152 1.57 -11.80 24.92
C ASP A 152 0.87 -12.19 23.61
N TRP A 153 -0.10 -11.41 23.18
CA TRP A 153 -0.67 -11.57 21.84
C TRP A 153 0.37 -11.28 20.74
N LEU A 154 1.18 -10.22 20.85
CA LEU A 154 2.26 -9.95 19.90
C LEU A 154 3.26 -11.13 19.82
N LYS A 155 3.62 -11.74 20.97
CA LYS A 155 4.48 -12.94 21.02
C LYS A 155 3.88 -14.16 20.32
N SER A 156 2.55 -14.24 20.23
CA SER A 156 1.86 -15.35 19.58
C SER A 156 1.86 -15.28 18.05
N VAL A 157 2.19 -14.13 17.47
CA VAL A 157 2.18 -13.93 16.02
C VAL A 157 3.37 -14.64 15.37
N ASP A 158 3.08 -15.48 14.37
CA ASP A 158 4.08 -16.18 13.59
C ASP A 158 4.84 -15.20 12.68
N LEU A 159 6.18 -15.21 12.76
CA LEU A 159 7.04 -14.35 11.95
C LEU A 159 7.83 -15.10 10.88
N ARG A 160 7.50 -16.36 10.55
CA ARG A 160 8.18 -17.13 9.49
C ARG A 160 8.04 -16.45 8.12
N ASN A 161 6.88 -15.86 7.85
CA ASN A 161 6.70 -14.88 6.79
C ASN A 161 6.55 -13.50 7.45
N SER A 162 7.64 -12.74 7.49
CA SER A 162 7.69 -11.45 8.16
C SER A 162 6.68 -10.45 7.61
N TRP A 163 6.39 -10.50 6.31
CA TRP A 163 5.43 -9.58 5.71
C TRP A 163 4.03 -9.76 6.32
N ARG A 164 3.49 -10.99 6.36
CA ARG A 164 2.18 -11.24 6.96
C ARG A 164 2.20 -11.05 8.48
N GLY A 165 3.22 -11.56 9.15
CA GLY A 165 3.33 -11.49 10.61
C GLY A 165 3.37 -10.04 11.12
N CYS A 166 4.22 -9.19 10.53
CA CYS A 166 4.30 -7.78 10.93
C CYS A 166 3.06 -6.97 10.51
N ASP A 167 2.39 -7.32 9.39
CA ASP A 167 1.10 -6.72 9.02
C ASP A 167 0.04 -7.00 10.09
N LEU A 168 -0.01 -8.24 10.60
CA LEU A 168 -0.91 -8.63 11.69
C LEU A 168 -0.57 -7.88 12.98
N MET A 169 0.70 -7.84 13.40
CA MET A 169 1.14 -7.11 14.61
C MET A 169 0.75 -5.62 14.59
N CYS A 170 0.65 -5.00 13.42
CA CYS A 170 0.27 -3.59 13.27
C CYS A 170 -1.24 -3.36 13.14
N ALA A 171 -2.05 -4.39 12.89
CA ALA A 171 -3.49 -4.25 12.73
C ALA A 171 -4.17 -3.57 13.95
N PRO A 172 -3.79 -3.88 15.21
CA PRO A 172 -4.38 -3.26 16.39
C PRO A 172 -3.96 -1.81 16.69
N ASN A 173 -3.12 -1.18 15.87
CA ASN A 173 -2.63 0.19 16.08
C ASN A 173 -3.76 1.23 16.24
N HIS A 174 -4.94 0.95 15.71
CA HIS A 174 -6.11 1.80 15.87
C HIS A 174 -6.70 1.70 17.29
N HIS A 175 -6.71 0.52 17.92
CA HIS A 175 -7.12 0.35 19.31
C HIS A 175 -6.16 1.09 20.25
N VAL A 176 -4.85 0.89 20.07
CA VAL A 176 -3.82 1.55 20.90
C VAL A 176 -3.93 3.08 20.79
N ALA A 177 -4.20 3.60 19.60
CA ALA A 177 -4.36 5.04 19.38
C ALA A 177 -5.63 5.63 20.02
N ALA A 178 -6.68 4.82 20.22
CA ALA A 178 -7.92 5.24 20.85
C ALA A 178 -7.85 5.28 22.39
N LEU A 179 -6.80 4.70 22.99
CA LEU A 179 -6.56 4.76 24.43
C LEU A 179 -6.27 6.21 24.89
N ASN A 180 -6.54 6.47 26.17
CA ASN A 180 -6.07 7.70 26.81
C ASN A 180 -4.53 7.76 26.80
N GLU A 181 -3.95 8.94 27.03
CA GLU A 181 -2.51 9.14 26.87
C GLU A 181 -1.65 8.23 27.76
N GLN A 182 -2.04 8.02 29.02
CA GLN A 182 -1.28 7.24 29.98
C GLN A 182 -1.28 5.74 29.61
N ASP A 183 -2.44 5.19 29.28
CA ASP A 183 -2.56 3.81 28.84
C ASP A 183 -1.86 3.61 27.49
N ARG A 184 -2.08 4.52 26.54
CA ARG A 184 -1.40 4.48 25.24
C ARG A 184 0.12 4.43 25.40
N ARG A 185 0.70 5.26 26.28
CA ARG A 185 2.14 5.25 26.54
C ARG A 185 2.61 3.88 27.03
N SER A 186 1.92 3.30 28.01
CA SER A 186 2.26 1.97 28.55
C SER A 186 2.24 0.87 27.48
N TYR A 187 1.24 0.87 26.60
CA TYR A 187 1.14 -0.10 25.49
C TYR A 187 2.24 0.10 24.45
N VAL A 188 2.51 1.35 24.09
CA VAL A 188 3.54 1.70 23.09
C VAL A 188 4.93 1.31 23.60
N GLU A 189 5.26 1.62 24.85
CA GLU A 189 6.55 1.27 25.46
C GLU A 189 6.74 -0.25 25.53
N ALA A 190 5.72 -0.98 25.97
CA ALA A 190 5.77 -2.43 26.07
C ALA A 190 5.95 -3.11 24.69
N ALA A 191 5.21 -2.66 23.68
CA ALA A 191 5.35 -3.15 22.31
C ALA A 191 6.69 -2.79 21.69
N ALA A 192 7.17 -1.54 21.86
CA ALA A 192 8.46 -1.10 21.35
C ALA A 192 9.62 -1.92 21.96
N ALA A 193 9.57 -2.20 23.27
CA ALA A 193 10.54 -3.04 23.95
C ALA A 193 10.55 -4.47 23.39
N TYR A 194 9.36 -5.06 23.19
CA TYR A 194 9.24 -6.36 22.55
C TYR A 194 9.81 -6.36 21.12
N PHE A 195 9.42 -5.41 20.27
CA PHE A 195 9.93 -5.32 18.90
C PHE A 195 11.44 -5.16 18.84
N ALA A 196 12.04 -4.35 19.73
CA ALA A 196 13.48 -4.23 19.83
C ALA A 196 14.15 -5.56 20.22
N SER A 197 13.55 -6.33 21.12
CA SER A 197 14.08 -7.63 21.58
C SER A 197 14.13 -8.72 20.50
N ILE A 198 13.28 -8.62 19.47
CA ILE A 198 13.18 -9.61 18.39
C ILE A 198 13.79 -9.13 17.06
N GLN A 199 14.36 -7.92 17.04
CA GLN A 199 15.00 -7.38 15.85
C GLN A 199 16.35 -8.08 15.62
N ASP A 200 16.59 -8.49 14.38
CA ASP A 200 17.83 -9.12 13.97
C ASP A 200 19.02 -8.15 14.08
N GLN A 201 20.05 -8.55 14.82
CA GLN A 201 21.21 -7.69 15.12
C GLN A 201 22.19 -7.54 13.96
N GLU A 202 22.11 -8.35 12.91
CA GLU A 202 23.01 -8.23 11.76
C GLU A 202 22.37 -7.41 10.65
N THR A 203 21.11 -7.71 10.35
CA THR A 203 20.36 -7.12 9.24
C THR A 203 19.52 -5.91 9.66
N GLY A 204 19.17 -5.79 10.95
CA GLY A 204 18.20 -4.81 11.43
C GLY A 204 16.75 -5.10 11.04
N LEU A 205 16.46 -6.23 10.38
CA LEU A 205 15.11 -6.56 9.94
C LEU A 205 14.36 -7.40 11.00
N TRP A 206 13.05 -7.52 10.82
CA TRP A 206 12.20 -8.39 11.65
C TRP A 206 11.82 -9.67 10.90
N GLY A 207 11.64 -10.75 11.66
CA GLY A 207 11.08 -12.02 11.17
C GLY A 207 11.93 -12.75 10.11
N GLY A 208 11.34 -13.79 9.55
CA GLY A 208 11.91 -14.68 8.54
C GLY A 208 11.38 -14.43 7.12
N GLY A 209 11.86 -15.25 6.18
CA GLY A 209 11.63 -15.13 4.75
C GLY A 209 12.87 -14.65 4.00
N ASN A 210 12.78 -14.53 2.68
CA ASN A 210 13.83 -13.89 1.86
C ASN A 210 13.96 -12.39 2.20
N LEU A 211 14.98 -11.73 1.65
CA LEU A 211 15.26 -10.33 1.97
C LEU A 211 14.08 -9.40 1.66
N TYR A 212 13.36 -9.59 0.55
CA TYR A 212 12.19 -8.77 0.22
C TYR A 212 11.02 -8.99 1.17
N ILE A 213 10.77 -10.21 1.64
CA ILE A 213 9.73 -10.51 2.65
C ILE A 213 10.09 -9.82 3.97
N ARG A 214 11.34 -9.93 4.42
CA ARG A 214 11.81 -9.32 5.67
C ARG A 214 11.76 -7.79 5.59
N ILE A 215 12.18 -7.19 4.46
CA ILE A 215 12.04 -5.74 4.20
C ILE A 215 10.57 -5.34 4.21
N SER A 216 9.68 -6.15 3.61
CA SER A 216 8.25 -5.88 3.61
C SER A 216 7.65 -5.95 5.02
N GLY A 217 8.10 -6.88 5.86
CA GLY A 217 7.74 -6.94 7.28
C GLY A 217 8.25 -5.73 8.06
N THR A 218 9.50 -5.32 7.85
CA THR A 218 10.05 -4.08 8.42
C THR A 218 9.26 -2.85 7.99
N PHE A 219 8.88 -2.76 6.71
CA PHE A 219 7.99 -1.72 6.20
C PHE A 219 6.64 -1.69 6.95
N LYS A 220 6.05 -2.85 7.22
CA LYS A 220 4.80 -2.93 8.00
C LYS A 220 5.02 -2.48 9.43
N LEU A 221 6.06 -2.97 10.10
CA LEU A 221 6.34 -2.62 11.49
C LEU A 221 6.68 -1.14 11.66
N ASN A 222 7.31 -0.52 10.65
CA ASN A 222 7.55 0.93 10.62
C ASN A 222 6.25 1.75 10.76
N MET A 223 5.09 1.21 10.38
CA MET A 223 3.80 1.89 10.61
C MET A 223 3.51 2.10 12.09
N PHE A 224 3.92 1.18 12.97
CA PHE A 224 3.82 1.35 14.42
C PHE A 224 4.74 2.50 14.88
N TYR A 225 6.02 2.44 14.53
CA TYR A 225 7.03 3.43 14.91
C TYR A 225 6.62 4.85 14.47
N LYS A 226 6.24 5.02 13.20
CA LYS A 226 5.76 6.29 12.66
C LYS A 226 4.48 6.78 13.34
N ARG A 227 3.51 5.90 13.62
CA ARG A 227 2.23 6.28 14.24
C ARG A 227 2.40 6.78 15.67
N PHE A 228 3.32 6.20 16.42
CA PHE A 228 3.50 6.50 17.85
C PHE A 228 4.74 7.33 18.15
N GLY A 229 5.46 7.80 17.13
CA GLY A 229 6.63 8.66 17.29
C GLY A 229 7.80 7.96 17.99
N VAL A 230 7.92 6.64 17.80
CA VAL A 230 9.03 5.84 18.37
C VAL A 230 10.15 5.77 17.34
N PRO A 231 11.41 6.06 17.70
CA PRO A 231 12.54 5.88 16.78
C PRO A 231 12.73 4.43 16.37
N VAL A 232 13.06 4.21 15.10
CA VAL A 232 13.34 2.86 14.60
C VAL A 232 14.77 2.46 14.96
N PRO A 233 15.00 1.32 15.62
CA PRO A 233 16.35 0.85 15.95
C PRO A 233 17.12 0.34 14.72
N HIS A 234 18.46 0.43 14.77
CA HIS A 234 19.39 -0.14 13.78
C HIS A 234 19.18 0.29 12.31
N LEU A 235 18.83 1.56 12.08
CA LEU A 235 18.61 2.13 10.74
C LEU A 235 19.76 1.89 9.77
N ASP A 236 21.01 1.95 10.23
CA ASP A 236 22.20 1.72 9.41
C ASP A 236 22.25 0.28 8.87
N ARG A 237 21.84 -0.70 9.67
CA ARG A 237 21.77 -2.12 9.28
C ARG A 237 20.62 -2.36 8.32
N ILE A 238 19.45 -1.76 8.58
CA ILE A 238 18.30 -1.81 7.67
C ILE A 238 18.69 -1.26 6.30
N TYR A 239 19.35 -0.09 6.26
CA TYR A 239 19.80 0.53 5.02
C TYR A 239 20.75 -0.36 4.22
N ARG A 240 21.79 -0.90 4.86
CA ARG A 240 22.74 -1.82 4.19
C ARG A 240 22.04 -3.06 3.65
N THR A 241 21.06 -3.59 4.38
CA THR A 241 20.31 -4.77 3.95
C THR A 241 19.38 -4.45 2.78
N ILE A 242 18.79 -3.25 2.74
CA ILE A 242 18.05 -2.76 1.56
C ILE A 242 18.96 -2.72 0.34
N GLN A 243 20.17 -2.14 0.45
CA GLN A 243 21.11 -2.09 -0.67
C GLN A 243 21.54 -3.48 -1.13
N LEU A 244 21.83 -4.39 -0.20
CA LEU A 244 22.16 -5.78 -0.52
C LEU A 244 21.02 -6.42 -1.32
N CYS A 245 19.80 -6.35 -0.80
CA CYS A 245 18.61 -6.92 -1.42
C CYS A 245 18.42 -6.40 -2.86
N LEU A 246 18.45 -5.09 -3.06
CA LEU A 246 18.28 -4.48 -4.39
C LEU A 246 19.34 -4.93 -5.40
N ARG A 247 20.56 -5.25 -4.95
CA ARG A 247 21.68 -5.67 -5.80
C ARG A 247 21.69 -7.17 -6.10
N THR A 248 21.14 -8.01 -5.22
CA THR A 248 21.30 -9.47 -5.30
C THR A 248 20.01 -10.24 -5.56
N GLU A 249 18.85 -9.66 -5.24
CA GLU A 249 17.55 -10.33 -5.37
C GLU A 249 16.79 -9.84 -6.60
N GLU A 250 15.92 -10.69 -7.15
CA GLU A 250 15.01 -10.31 -8.22
C GLU A 250 13.68 -9.77 -7.67
N ALA A 251 13.34 -8.53 -8.00
CA ALA A 251 12.03 -7.95 -7.66
C ALA A 251 10.93 -8.52 -8.58
N ILE A 252 10.21 -9.55 -8.11
CA ILE A 252 9.10 -10.15 -8.87
C ILE A 252 7.72 -9.57 -8.55
N ASP A 253 7.59 -8.75 -7.50
CA ASP A 253 6.36 -8.08 -7.05
C ASP A 253 6.58 -6.55 -6.98
N MET A 254 5.60 -5.75 -7.40
CA MET A 254 5.63 -4.28 -7.30
C MET A 254 5.91 -3.79 -5.87
N CYS A 255 5.37 -4.48 -4.86
CA CYS A 255 5.65 -4.20 -3.44
C CYS A 255 7.14 -4.33 -3.10
N TRP A 256 7.88 -5.21 -3.78
CA TRP A 256 9.31 -5.40 -3.54
C TRP A 256 10.15 -4.26 -4.10
N ILE A 257 9.63 -3.49 -5.06
CA ILE A 257 10.24 -2.24 -5.51
C ILE A 257 9.86 -1.10 -4.56
N ARG A 258 8.57 -1.02 -4.20
CA ARG A 258 8.00 0.09 -3.43
C ARG A 258 8.43 0.10 -1.96
N ASN A 259 8.41 -1.04 -1.27
CA ASN A 259 8.70 -1.12 0.17
C ASN A 259 10.11 -0.63 0.55
N PRO A 260 11.19 -0.97 -0.18
CA PRO A 260 12.51 -0.37 0.05
C PRO A 260 12.50 1.16 -0.04
N LEU A 261 11.89 1.73 -1.08
CA LEU A 261 11.84 3.19 -1.26
C LEU A 261 11.02 3.87 -0.17
N ASP A 262 9.89 3.28 0.25
CA ASP A 262 9.10 3.76 1.39
C ASP A 262 9.90 3.82 2.69
N LEU A 263 10.76 2.82 2.95
CA LEU A 263 11.61 2.82 4.13
C LEU A 263 12.66 3.92 4.04
N LEU A 264 13.28 4.12 2.88
CA LEU A 264 14.25 5.22 2.68
C LEU A 264 13.58 6.59 2.86
N GLU A 265 12.36 6.77 2.37
CA GLU A 265 11.56 7.98 2.60
C GLU A 265 11.27 8.17 4.09
N ALA A 266 10.80 7.12 4.76
CA ALA A 266 10.44 7.20 6.17
C ALA A 266 11.64 7.54 7.07
N PHE A 267 12.85 7.18 6.66
CA PHE A 267 14.08 7.40 7.44
C PHE A 267 14.86 8.65 7.02
N ARG A 268 14.38 9.42 6.04
CA ARG A 268 15.13 10.53 5.41
C ARG A 268 15.71 11.58 6.36
N GLU A 269 15.06 11.81 7.51
CA GLU A 269 15.52 12.80 8.50
C GLU A 269 16.68 12.28 9.36
N GLU A 270 16.79 10.95 9.50
CA GLU A 270 17.81 10.26 10.31
C GLU A 270 18.91 9.61 9.46
N LEU A 271 18.58 9.27 8.21
CA LEU A 271 19.43 8.56 7.25
C LEU A 271 19.61 9.40 5.98
N LYS A 272 20.86 9.81 5.72
CA LYS A 272 21.23 10.45 4.46
C LYS A 272 21.72 9.42 3.47
N VAL A 273 20.97 9.22 2.38
CA VAL A 273 21.36 8.37 1.26
C VAL A 273 22.36 9.15 0.37
N PRO A 274 23.59 8.66 0.16
CA PRO A 274 24.53 9.25 -0.79
C PRO A 274 23.95 9.31 -2.21
N ALA A 275 24.25 10.39 -2.95
CA ALA A 275 23.63 10.65 -4.25
C ALA A 275 23.94 9.56 -5.30
N ASP A 276 25.15 8.98 -5.26
CA ASP A 276 25.55 7.88 -6.14
C ASP A 276 24.84 6.57 -5.79
N GLU A 277 24.66 6.28 -4.49
CA GLU A 277 23.87 5.13 -4.04
C GLU A 277 22.39 5.31 -4.39
N TYR A 278 21.86 6.53 -4.28
CA TYR A 278 20.49 6.84 -4.68
C TYR A 278 20.27 6.69 -6.20
N ALA A 279 21.23 7.15 -7.02
CA ALA A 279 21.22 6.93 -8.46
C ALA A 279 21.20 5.43 -8.79
N GLU A 280 21.95 4.60 -8.06
CA GLU A 280 21.92 3.14 -8.24
C GLU A 280 20.55 2.55 -7.88
N ILE A 281 19.98 2.95 -6.74
CA ILE A 281 18.67 2.51 -6.26
C ILE A 281 17.58 2.85 -7.27
N MET A 282 17.59 4.07 -7.81
CA MET A 282 16.63 4.51 -8.82
C MET A 282 16.80 3.77 -10.14
N ARG A 283 18.04 3.54 -10.60
CA ARG A 283 18.32 2.69 -11.78
C ARG A 283 17.70 1.31 -11.66
N ILE A 284 17.90 0.64 -10.51
CA ILE A 284 17.37 -0.71 -10.24
C ILE A 284 15.83 -0.65 -10.20
N SER A 285 15.27 0.34 -9.52
CA SER A 285 13.82 0.49 -9.35
C SER A 285 13.12 0.72 -10.68
N VAL A 286 13.63 1.62 -11.53
CA VAL A 286 13.09 1.89 -12.87
C VAL A 286 13.21 0.66 -13.77
N ALA A 287 14.35 -0.03 -13.74
CA ALA A 287 14.54 -1.26 -14.50
C ALA A 287 13.54 -2.35 -14.10
N ASN A 288 13.23 -2.50 -12.81
CA ASN A 288 12.24 -3.46 -12.35
C ASN A 288 10.79 -3.03 -12.65
N MET A 289 10.47 -1.73 -12.55
CA MET A 289 9.14 -1.22 -12.92
C MET A 289 8.80 -1.46 -14.39
N LYS A 290 9.78 -1.30 -15.29
CA LYS A 290 9.60 -1.60 -16.73
C LYS A 290 9.14 -3.03 -16.98
N LYS A 291 9.60 -3.99 -16.20
CA LYS A 291 9.22 -5.40 -16.35
C LYS A 291 7.77 -5.68 -15.92
N LEU A 292 7.20 -4.80 -15.09
CA LEU A 292 5.84 -4.91 -14.57
C LEU A 292 4.82 -4.12 -15.41
N LEU A 293 5.27 -3.24 -16.31
CA LEU A 293 4.41 -2.53 -17.26
C LEU A 293 3.78 -3.53 -18.25
N ARG A 294 2.49 -3.38 -18.51
CA ARG A 294 1.71 -4.25 -19.40
C ARG A 294 1.26 -3.53 -20.66
N SER A 295 0.90 -4.32 -21.66
CA SER A 295 0.45 -3.82 -22.97
C SER A 295 -0.87 -3.07 -22.93
N ASP A 296 -1.66 -3.23 -21.86
CA ASP A 296 -2.90 -2.47 -21.63
C ASP A 296 -2.65 -1.06 -21.06
N GLY A 297 -1.38 -0.71 -20.79
CA GLY A 297 -0.99 0.58 -20.22
C GLY A 297 -0.95 0.62 -18.69
N GLY A 298 -1.42 -0.43 -18.02
CA GLY A 298 -1.34 -0.58 -16.56
C GLY A 298 -0.06 -1.26 -16.11
N PHE A 299 0.16 -1.27 -14.79
CA PHE A 299 1.24 -2.06 -14.17
C PHE A 299 0.64 -3.29 -13.52
N SER A 300 1.34 -4.41 -13.59
CA SER A 300 0.97 -5.65 -12.91
C SER A 300 1.69 -5.77 -11.58
N ARG A 301 1.05 -6.37 -10.59
CA ARG A 301 1.64 -6.55 -9.28
C ARG A 301 2.72 -7.61 -9.27
N GLU A 302 2.64 -8.64 -10.11
CA GLU A 302 3.72 -9.64 -10.24
C GLU A 302 4.19 -9.77 -11.69
N LEU A 303 5.44 -10.21 -11.89
CA LEU A 303 6.03 -10.35 -13.23
C LEU A 303 5.24 -11.29 -14.13
N LYS A 304 4.72 -12.40 -13.58
CA LYS A 304 4.00 -13.42 -14.36
C LYS A 304 2.57 -12.98 -14.69
N HIS A 305 1.84 -12.44 -13.72
CA HIS A 305 0.44 -12.06 -13.87
C HIS A 305 0.00 -11.11 -12.75
N SER A 306 -1.16 -10.47 -12.92
CA SER A 306 -1.84 -9.83 -11.79
C SER A 306 -2.33 -10.92 -10.82
N PRO A 307 -2.18 -10.79 -9.49
CA PRO A 307 -2.71 -11.77 -8.55
C PRO A 307 -4.23 -11.60 -8.41
N PRO A 308 -5.03 -12.70 -8.47
CA PRO A 308 -6.48 -12.60 -8.42
C PRO A 308 -7.03 -12.06 -7.08
N ALA A 309 -6.27 -12.23 -5.98
CA ALA A 309 -6.67 -11.84 -4.63
C ALA A 309 -5.52 -11.09 -3.92
N PRO A 310 -5.23 -9.83 -4.29
CA PRO A 310 -4.10 -9.09 -3.76
C PRO A 310 -4.21 -8.80 -2.26
N ASN A 311 -5.43 -8.81 -1.72
CA ASN A 311 -5.77 -8.64 -0.31
C ASN A 311 -5.10 -9.67 0.62
N VAL A 312 -4.79 -10.88 0.11
CA VAL A 312 -4.07 -11.94 0.85
C VAL A 312 -2.80 -12.44 0.17
N ALA A 313 -2.45 -11.96 -1.04
CA ALA A 313 -1.28 -12.41 -1.83
C ALA A 313 0.08 -11.94 -1.27
N GLN A 314 0.29 -12.05 0.04
CA GLN A 314 1.55 -11.77 0.75
C GLN A 314 2.46 -13.01 0.82
N VAL A 315 1.88 -14.20 0.68
CA VAL A 315 2.59 -15.49 0.65
C VAL A 315 2.74 -15.92 -0.81
N LYS A 316 3.99 -16.08 -1.27
CA LYS A 316 4.29 -16.43 -2.67
C LYS A 316 4.36 -17.94 -2.89
N GLU A 317 4.41 -18.36 -4.15
CA GLU A 317 4.64 -19.74 -4.54
C GLU A 317 5.90 -20.29 -3.85
N GLY A 318 5.79 -21.41 -3.15
CA GLY A 318 6.88 -22.01 -2.37
C GLY A 318 7.02 -21.50 -0.94
N GLU A 319 6.23 -20.50 -0.54
CA GLU A 319 6.17 -20.01 0.85
C GLU A 319 4.99 -20.61 1.61
N PHE A 320 5.03 -20.49 2.94
CA PHE A 320 3.98 -20.98 3.81
C PHE A 320 3.74 -20.04 4.99
N TYR A 321 2.46 -19.79 5.29
CA TYR A 321 2.02 -19.16 6.52
C TYR A 321 0.81 -19.91 7.07
N PRO A 322 0.83 -20.37 8.33
CA PRO A 322 -0.17 -21.30 8.86
C PRO A 322 -1.57 -20.70 9.04
N TYR A 323 -1.67 -19.37 9.18
CA TYR A 323 -2.92 -18.66 9.53
C TYR A 323 -3.37 -17.75 8.39
N MET A 324 -3.25 -18.22 7.14
CA MET A 324 -3.74 -17.45 6.00
C MET A 324 -5.26 -17.38 6.00
N PRO A 325 -5.85 -16.17 5.93
CA PRO A 325 -7.29 -16.04 5.75
C PRO A 325 -7.70 -16.53 4.36
N ALA A 326 -8.99 -16.80 4.19
CA ALA A 326 -9.55 -17.12 2.88
C ALA A 326 -9.37 -15.93 1.93
N ALA A 327 -8.92 -16.22 0.70
CA ALA A 327 -8.76 -15.23 -0.34
C ALA A 327 -10.12 -14.64 -0.78
N VAL A 328 -10.12 -13.36 -1.15
CA VAL A 328 -11.27 -12.71 -1.82
C VAL A 328 -10.82 -12.35 -3.22
N PRO A 329 -11.18 -13.14 -4.23
CA PRO A 329 -10.82 -12.84 -5.61
C PRO A 329 -11.51 -11.56 -6.09
N ILE A 330 -10.73 -10.66 -6.66
CA ILE A 330 -11.19 -9.41 -7.30
C ILE A 330 -10.67 -9.30 -8.75
N GLY A 331 -9.97 -10.32 -9.26
CA GLY A 331 -9.58 -10.47 -10.67
C GLY A 331 -9.42 -11.95 -11.04
N LEU A 332 -9.25 -12.25 -12.33
CA LEU A 332 -9.04 -13.62 -12.84
C LEU A 332 -7.57 -14.04 -12.89
N GLY A 333 -6.66 -13.13 -12.54
CA GLY A 333 -5.23 -13.40 -12.47
C GLY A 333 -4.55 -13.51 -13.83
N ARG A 334 -4.90 -12.65 -14.80
CA ARG A 334 -4.32 -12.67 -16.15
C ARG A 334 -3.04 -11.83 -16.23
N VAL A 335 -2.38 -11.88 -17.39
CA VAL A 335 -1.23 -11.02 -17.72
C VAL A 335 -1.75 -9.63 -18.10
N GLU A 336 -2.03 -8.81 -17.09
CA GLU A 336 -2.69 -7.50 -17.23
C GLU A 336 -2.26 -6.53 -16.13
N GLY A 337 -2.56 -5.26 -16.34
CA GLY A 337 -2.39 -4.22 -15.33
C GLY A 337 -3.46 -4.33 -14.25
N ASP A 338 -3.11 -3.89 -13.05
CA ASP A 338 -4.01 -3.89 -11.89
C ASP A 338 -3.85 -2.66 -10.99
N MET A 339 -4.92 -2.37 -10.25
CA MET A 339 -5.05 -1.14 -9.46
C MET A 339 -4.03 -1.06 -8.32
N ASN A 340 -3.67 -2.21 -7.75
CA ASN A 340 -2.73 -2.29 -6.63
C ASN A 340 -1.32 -1.93 -7.09
N ALA A 341 -0.89 -2.44 -8.24
CA ALA A 341 0.37 -2.04 -8.85
C ALA A 341 0.34 -0.60 -9.37
N GLY A 342 -0.77 -0.16 -9.98
CA GLY A 342 -0.93 1.22 -10.45
C GLY A 342 -0.77 2.27 -9.35
N THR A 343 -1.38 2.05 -8.18
CA THR A 343 -1.25 2.99 -7.05
C THR A 343 0.16 3.01 -6.46
N GLN A 344 0.85 1.87 -6.51
CA GLN A 344 2.25 1.77 -6.07
C GLN A 344 3.22 2.40 -7.06
N ALA A 345 2.99 2.26 -8.36
CA ALA A 345 3.80 2.87 -9.41
C ALA A 345 3.84 4.40 -9.27
N ILE A 346 2.68 5.04 -9.08
CA ILE A 346 2.60 6.50 -8.84
C ILE A 346 3.31 6.89 -7.53
N TRP A 347 3.23 6.04 -6.50
CA TRP A 347 3.90 6.30 -5.23
C TRP A 347 5.43 6.16 -5.33
N ILE A 348 5.93 5.16 -6.04
CA ILE A 348 7.36 5.00 -6.36
C ILE A 348 7.86 6.25 -7.09
N ARG A 349 7.11 6.74 -8.08
CA ARG A 349 7.43 7.99 -8.77
C ARG A 349 7.53 9.15 -7.78
N GLN A 350 6.52 9.36 -6.95
CA GLN A 350 6.52 10.46 -5.98
C GLN A 350 7.74 10.40 -5.04
N ILE A 351 8.00 9.25 -4.42
CA ILE A 351 9.18 9.06 -3.55
C ILE A 351 10.47 9.32 -4.33
N GLY A 352 10.53 8.84 -5.58
CA GLY A 352 11.66 9.03 -6.49
C GLY A 352 12.06 10.50 -6.65
N TYR A 353 11.08 11.37 -6.89
CA TYR A 353 11.31 12.81 -7.01
C TYR A 353 11.66 13.44 -5.66
N GLU A 354 10.94 13.10 -4.59
CA GLU A 354 11.13 13.67 -3.26
C GLU A 354 12.51 13.35 -2.68
N LEU A 355 12.94 12.09 -2.68
CA LEU A 355 14.27 11.69 -2.21
C LEU A 355 15.39 12.19 -3.14
N GLY A 356 15.10 12.41 -4.43
CA GLY A 356 16.03 13.02 -5.38
C GLY A 356 16.21 14.54 -5.20
N GLY A 357 15.37 15.18 -4.39
CA GLY A 357 15.36 16.64 -4.22
C GLY A 357 14.91 17.39 -5.48
N PHE A 358 13.94 16.81 -6.21
CA PHE A 358 13.32 17.40 -7.39
C PHE A 358 11.82 17.63 -7.17
N ASP A 359 11.25 18.63 -7.84
CA ASP A 359 9.82 18.89 -7.76
C ASP A 359 9.03 17.76 -8.44
N HIS A 360 8.12 17.14 -7.68
CA HIS A 360 7.17 16.17 -8.20
C HIS A 360 5.98 16.87 -8.85
N LEU A 361 6.09 17.14 -10.16
CA LEU A 361 5.02 17.78 -10.93
C LEU A 361 4.04 16.73 -11.51
N PRO A 362 2.76 17.10 -11.73
CA PRO A 362 1.82 16.25 -12.45
C PRO A 362 2.36 15.86 -13.84
N LEU A 363 2.14 14.60 -14.22
CA LEU A 363 2.50 14.10 -15.55
C LEU A 363 1.68 14.80 -16.64
N GLU A 364 2.29 15.10 -17.79
CA GLU A 364 1.56 15.68 -18.93
C GLU A 364 0.39 14.78 -19.37
N TYR A 365 0.60 13.46 -19.34
CA TYR A 365 -0.39 12.45 -19.70
C TYR A 365 -1.61 12.42 -18.76
N ALA A 366 -1.49 12.99 -17.55
CA ALA A 366 -2.60 13.06 -16.60
C ALA A 366 -3.81 13.81 -17.17
N ARG A 367 -3.58 14.78 -18.07
CA ARG A 367 -4.65 15.56 -18.73
C ARG A 367 -5.58 14.70 -19.59
N LYS A 368 -5.10 13.54 -20.07
CA LYS A 368 -5.92 12.60 -20.85
C LYS A 368 -7.00 11.92 -20.01
N PHE A 369 -6.79 11.84 -18.68
CA PHE A 369 -7.70 11.16 -17.77
C PHE A 369 -9.11 11.72 -17.86
N ARG A 370 -9.26 13.05 -17.87
CA ARG A 370 -10.57 13.70 -17.88
C ARG A 370 -11.41 13.31 -19.10
N SER A 371 -10.85 13.44 -20.29
CA SER A 371 -11.56 13.06 -21.53
C SER A 371 -11.86 11.55 -21.56
N ALA A 372 -10.93 10.72 -21.09
CA ALA A 372 -11.12 9.28 -21.05
C ALA A 372 -12.22 8.85 -20.08
N ILE A 373 -12.30 9.45 -18.88
CA ILE A 373 -13.33 9.11 -17.89
C ILE A 373 -14.70 9.68 -18.24
N GLU A 374 -14.76 10.88 -18.84
CA GLU A 374 -16.01 11.45 -19.37
C GLU A 374 -16.61 10.56 -20.47
N ALA A 375 -15.77 9.96 -21.33
CA ALA A 375 -16.21 9.01 -22.34
C ALA A 375 -16.82 7.72 -21.75
N ARG A 376 -16.62 7.42 -20.47
CA ARG A 376 -17.27 6.29 -19.77
C ARG A 376 -18.68 6.62 -19.27
N LEU A 377 -19.10 7.89 -19.29
CA LEU A 377 -20.39 8.34 -18.77
C LEU A 377 -21.50 8.36 -19.83
N VAL A 378 -21.12 8.20 -21.10
CA VAL A 378 -21.99 8.11 -22.29
C VAL A 378 -22.33 6.65 -22.53
#